data_AF-A0A9D9IHZ3-F1
#
_entry.id   AF-A0A9D9IHZ3-F1
#
_cell.length_a   1.000
_cell.length_b   1.000
_cell.length_c   1.000
_cell.angle_alpha   90.00
_cell.angle_beta   90.00
_cell.angle_gamma   90.00
#
_symmetry.space_group_name_H-M   'P 1'
#
loop_
_entity.id
_entity.type
_entity.pdbx_description
1 polymer ?
#
loop_
_entity_poly.entity_id
_entity_poly.type
_entity_poly.pdbx_seq_one_letter_code
_entity_poly.pdbx_strand_id
1 'polypeptide(L)'
;MTHRDIQKAAAASADLFCEVTDCYDEYEVGRHVGYTKGFVDGDQWRIDSVWHKPNEQPKRNRVYLAQMGEEAFDTFYDSNNWESFSKGLNITRWAYIEDLLPEDNK
;
A
#
# COMPACT_ATOMS: atom_id res chain seq x y z
N MET A 1 1.46 0.40 10.41
CA MET A 1 1.22 -1.03 10.17
C MET A 1 2.53 -1.65 9.77
N THR A 2 3.00 -2.67 10.47
CA THR A 2 4.26 -3.37 10.17
C THR A 2 3.98 -4.68 9.43
N HIS A 3 5.00 -5.27 8.79
CA HIS A 3 4.88 -6.60 8.16
C HIS A 3 4.37 -7.67 9.14
N ARG A 4 4.76 -7.57 10.41
CA ARG A 4 4.27 -8.46 11.47
C ARG A 4 2.78 -8.27 11.76
N ASP A 5 2.29 -7.04 11.69
CA ASP A 5 0.86 -6.75 11.90
C ASP A 5 0.02 -7.34 10.76
N ILE A 6 0.52 -7.23 9.52
CA ILE A 6 -0.13 -7.81 8.33
C ILE A 6 -0.20 -9.33 8.43
N GLN A 7 0.90 -9.99 8.81
CA GLN A 7 0.91 -11.46 9.02
C GLN A 7 -0.07 -11.91 10.11
N LYS A 8 -0.15 -11.18 11.23
CA LYS A 8 -1.10 -11.47 12.30
C LYS A 8 -2.55 -11.30 11.83
N ALA A 9 -2.84 -10.23 11.09
CA ALA A 9 -4.17 -10.01 10.53
C ALA A 9 -4.55 -11.10 9.52
N ALA A 10 -3.60 -11.52 8.68
CA ALA A 10 -3.79 -12.59 7.71
C ALA A 10 -4.12 -13.95 8.38
N ALA A 11 -3.45 -14.28 9.48
CA ALA A 11 -3.75 -15.49 10.26
C ALA A 11 -5.13 -15.42 10.92
N ALA A 12 -5.44 -14.32 11.61
CA ALA A 12 -6.75 -14.15 12.24
C ALA A 12 -7.91 -14.17 11.22
N SER A 13 -7.71 -13.61 10.04
CA SER A 13 -8.70 -13.64 8.96
C SER A 13 -8.88 -15.05 8.39
N ALA A 14 -7.80 -15.84 8.33
CA ALA A 14 -7.88 -17.24 7.89
C ALA A 14 -8.62 -18.11 8.91
N ASP A 15 -8.35 -17.93 10.21
CA ASP A 15 -9.04 -18.66 11.28
C ASP A 15 -10.56 -18.40 11.26
N LEU A 16 -10.96 -17.13 11.12
CA LEU A 16 -12.38 -16.74 10.96
C LEU A 16 -13.01 -17.40 9.72
N PHE A 17 -12.29 -17.45 8.60
CA PHE A 17 -12.78 -18.10 7.39
C PHE A 17 -13.02 -19.59 7.59
N CYS A 18 -12.14 -20.27 8.32
CA CYS A 18 -12.31 -21.68 8.69
C CYS A 18 -13.54 -21.91 9.59
N GLU A 19 -13.76 -21.04 10.58
CA GLU A 19 -14.95 -21.11 11.46
C GLU A 19 -16.27 -20.95 10.70
N VAL A 20 -16.30 -20.08 9.67
CA VAL A 20 -17.52 -19.78 8.90
C VAL A 20 -17.84 -20.86 7.86
N THR A 21 -16.84 -21.62 7.40
CA THR A 21 -16.99 -22.55 6.26
C THR A 21 -17.11 -24.03 6.63
N ASP A 22 -17.19 -24.37 7.92
CA ASP A 22 -17.39 -25.74 8.46
C ASP A 22 -16.42 -26.77 7.84
N CYS A 23 -15.17 -26.35 7.63
CA CYS A 23 -14.23 -27.00 6.71
C CYS A 23 -13.21 -27.94 7.39
N TYR A 24 -13.67 -28.91 8.18
CA TYR A 24 -12.79 -29.87 8.86
C TYR A 24 -12.45 -31.10 7.97
N ASP A 25 -11.62 -30.92 6.95
CA ASP A 25 -11.05 -32.04 6.17
C ASP A 25 -9.58 -31.78 5.81
N GLU A 26 -8.79 -32.85 5.66
CA GLU A 26 -7.31 -32.93 5.67
C GLU A 26 -6.57 -32.04 4.62
N TYR A 27 -7.32 -31.38 3.73
CA TYR A 27 -6.86 -30.31 2.81
C TYR A 27 -6.68 -28.92 3.48
N GLU A 28 -6.90 -28.82 4.79
CA GLU A 28 -6.89 -27.59 5.62
C GLU A 28 -5.59 -26.77 5.55
N VAL A 29 -4.42 -27.41 5.63
CA VAL A 29 -3.14 -26.69 5.71
C VAL A 29 -2.87 -25.89 4.43
N GLY A 30 -3.20 -26.47 3.27
CA GLY A 30 -2.98 -25.81 1.98
C GLY A 30 -3.90 -24.61 1.75
N ARG A 31 -5.14 -24.65 2.24
CA ARG A 31 -6.09 -23.53 2.12
C ARG A 31 -5.77 -22.40 3.09
N HIS A 32 -5.41 -22.72 4.33
CA HIS A 32 -5.01 -21.70 5.33
C HIS A 32 -3.76 -20.95 4.85
N VAL A 33 -2.72 -21.68 4.42
CA VAL A 33 -1.50 -21.10 3.86
C VAL A 33 -1.79 -20.28 2.60
N GLY A 34 -2.65 -20.77 1.70
CA GLY A 34 -3.04 -20.06 0.48
C GLY A 34 -3.78 -18.74 0.77
N TYR A 35 -4.70 -18.76 1.74
CA TYR A 35 -5.46 -17.57 2.15
C TYR A 35 -4.56 -16.53 2.81
N THR A 36 -3.76 -16.93 3.81
CA THR A 36 -2.81 -16.04 4.49
C THR A 36 -1.83 -15.43 3.48
N LYS A 37 -1.31 -16.23 2.55
CA LYS A 37 -0.41 -15.73 1.50
C LYS A 37 -1.13 -14.74 0.57
N GLY A 38 -2.35 -15.06 0.13
CA GLY A 38 -3.15 -14.18 -0.71
C GLY A 38 -3.46 -12.84 -0.03
N PHE A 39 -3.75 -12.86 1.26
CA PHE A 39 -3.96 -11.64 2.06
C PHE A 39 -2.69 -10.79 2.12
N VAL A 40 -1.54 -11.39 2.47
CA VAL A 40 -0.25 -10.67 2.55
C VAL A 40 0.15 -10.11 1.19
N ASP A 41 0.03 -10.91 0.13
CA ASP A 41 0.36 -10.48 -1.24
C ASP A 41 -0.59 -9.34 -1.69
N GLY A 42 -1.87 -9.40 -1.33
CA GLY A 42 -2.87 -8.36 -1.63
C GLY A 42 -2.62 -7.05 -0.87
N ASP A 43 -2.28 -7.13 0.41
CA ASP A 43 -1.94 -5.96 1.23
C ASP A 43 -0.66 -5.28 0.72
N GLN A 44 0.37 -6.08 0.43
CA GLN A 44 1.61 -5.58 -0.16
C GLN A 44 1.36 -4.90 -1.52
N TRP A 45 0.53 -5.53 -2.37
CA TRP A 45 0.11 -4.92 -3.64
C TRP A 45 -0.60 -3.59 -3.43
N ARG A 46 -1.51 -3.48 -2.46
CA ARG A 46 -2.24 -2.24 -2.18
C ARG A 46 -1.29 -1.12 -1.75
N ILE A 47 -0.29 -1.41 -0.93
CA ILE A 47 0.70 -0.41 -0.49
C ILE A 47 1.63 0.00 -1.64
N ASP A 48 2.11 -0.95 -2.43
CA ASP A 48 3.11 -0.66 -3.47
C ASP A 48 2.50 -0.04 -4.73
N SER A 49 1.24 -0.36 -5.05
CA SER A 49 0.58 0.05 -6.30
C SER A 49 0.29 1.56 -6.39
N VAL A 50 0.23 2.26 -5.26
CA VAL A 50 -0.10 3.70 -5.22
C VAL A 50 1.11 4.62 -5.38
N TRP A 51 2.34 4.07 -5.33
CA TRP A 51 3.56 4.85 -5.46
C TRP A 51 3.99 4.99 -6.92
N HIS A 52 4.17 6.23 -7.34
CA HIS A 52 4.67 6.63 -8.65
C HIS A 52 6.17 6.92 -8.62
N LYS A 53 6.82 6.74 -9.77
CA LYS A 53 8.24 7.08 -9.97
C LYS A 53 8.43 8.60 -10.13
N PRO A 54 9.62 9.14 -9.86
CA PRO A 54 9.88 10.58 -9.96
C PRO A 54 9.85 11.10 -11.41
N ASN A 55 9.93 10.23 -12.42
CA ASN A 55 9.75 10.62 -13.81
C ASN A 55 8.26 10.72 -14.22
N GLU A 56 7.33 10.35 -13.34
CA GLU A 56 5.90 10.54 -13.53
C GLU A 56 5.49 11.84 -12.84
N GLN A 57 4.95 12.80 -13.59
CA GLN A 57 4.52 14.07 -13.02
C GLN A 57 3.14 13.93 -12.36
N PRO A 58 2.96 14.39 -11.11
CA PRO A 58 1.64 14.50 -10.49
C PRO A 58 0.71 15.39 -11.31
N LYS A 59 -0.57 14.99 -11.40
CA LYS A 59 -1.63 15.83 -11.95
C LYS A 59 -1.77 17.07 -11.09
N ARG A 60 -1.94 18.23 -11.74
CA ARG A 60 -2.22 19.50 -11.06
C ARG A 60 -3.49 19.43 -10.23
N ASN A 61 -3.56 20.28 -9.22
CA ASN A 61 -4.70 20.44 -8.31
C ASN A 61 -5.01 19.20 -7.44
N ARG A 62 -4.03 18.31 -7.21
CA ARG A 62 -4.15 17.16 -6.31
C ARG A 62 -2.99 17.18 -5.32
N VAL A 63 -3.28 16.94 -4.04
CA VAL A 63 -2.25 16.83 -3.01
C VAL A 63 -1.58 15.47 -3.12
N TYR A 64 -0.26 15.46 -3.11
CA TYR A 64 0.56 14.25 -3.10
C TYR A 64 1.57 14.28 -1.95
N LEU A 65 1.87 13.09 -1.43
CA LEU A 65 2.99 12.83 -0.53
C LEU A 65 4.21 12.44 -1.38
N ALA A 66 5.36 13.07 -1.13
CA ALA A 66 6.61 12.69 -1.78
C ALA A 66 7.64 12.25 -0.74
N GLN A 67 8.44 11.24 -1.10
CA GLN A 67 9.63 10.84 -0.35
C GLN A 67 10.85 11.54 -0.93
N MET A 68 11.62 12.21 -0.08
CA MET A 68 12.86 12.91 -0.40
C MET A 68 14.04 12.14 0.20
N GLY A 69 14.93 11.63 -0.65
CA GLY A 69 15.96 10.70 -0.22
C GLY A 69 15.37 9.44 0.42
N GLU A 70 15.96 8.98 1.53
CA GLU A 70 15.56 7.74 2.19
C GLU A 70 14.53 7.95 3.32
N GLU A 71 14.59 9.06 4.05
CA GLU A 71 13.85 9.19 5.31
C GLU A 71 12.83 10.34 5.35
N ALA A 72 12.97 11.35 4.48
CA ALA A 72 12.13 12.54 4.57
C ALA A 72 10.87 12.40 3.72
N PHE A 73 9.74 12.88 4.26
CA PHE A 73 8.46 12.91 3.57
C PHE A 73 7.81 14.28 3.74
N ASP A 74 7.21 14.81 2.67
CA ASP A 74 6.44 16.04 2.72
C ASP A 74 5.31 16.04 1.69
N THR A 75 4.33 16.91 1.90
CA THR A 75 3.15 17.04 1.04
C THR A 75 3.22 18.27 0.16
N PHE A 76 2.79 18.11 -1.09
CA PHE A 76 2.82 19.17 -2.09
C PHE A 76 1.52 19.19 -2.87
N TYR A 77 1.16 20.37 -3.41
CA TYR A 77 -0.06 20.57 -4.18
C TYR A 77 0.20 20.77 -5.68
N ASP A 78 1.32 21.43 -6.03
CA ASP A 78 1.71 21.67 -7.41
C ASP A 78 3.22 21.97 -7.51
N SER A 79 3.79 21.78 -8.70
CA SER A 79 5.11 22.29 -9.05
C SER A 79 5.09 22.80 -10.49
N ASN A 80 5.55 24.04 -10.71
CA ASN A 80 5.56 24.65 -12.04
C ASN A 80 6.46 23.89 -13.03
N ASN A 81 7.61 23.38 -12.55
CA ASN A 81 8.53 22.55 -13.31
C ASN A 81 8.87 21.30 -12.48
N TRP A 82 8.14 20.22 -12.74
CA TRP A 82 8.29 18.96 -12.02
C TRP A 82 9.70 18.37 -12.13
N GLU A 83 10.33 18.45 -13.29
CA GLU A 83 11.65 17.86 -13.48
C GLU A 83 12.71 18.54 -12.60
N SER A 84 12.74 19.87 -12.59
CA SER A 84 13.67 20.60 -11.72
C SER A 84 13.33 20.46 -10.24
N PHE A 85 12.03 20.45 -9.92
CA PHE A 85 11.54 20.33 -8.55
C PHE A 85 11.86 18.97 -7.93
N SER A 86 11.51 17.88 -8.63
CA SER A 86 11.77 16.50 -8.18
C SER A 86 13.26 16.22 -8.01
N LYS A 87 14.11 16.72 -8.92
CA LYS A 87 15.57 16.62 -8.79
C LYS A 87 16.10 17.45 -7.61
N GLY A 88 15.63 18.69 -7.46
CA GLY A 88 16.10 19.59 -6.40
C GLY A 88 15.79 19.10 -5.00
N LEU A 89 14.64 18.44 -4.82
CA LEU A 89 14.24 17.82 -3.56
C LEU A 89 14.69 16.35 -3.41
N ASN A 90 15.37 15.79 -4.41
CA ASN A 90 15.76 14.38 -4.44
C ASN A 90 14.56 13.44 -4.22
N ILE A 91 13.45 13.70 -4.92
CA ILE A 91 12.23 12.88 -4.81
C ILE A 91 12.51 11.48 -5.39
N THR A 92 12.27 10.45 -4.59
CA THR A 92 12.50 9.05 -4.96
C THR A 92 11.21 8.32 -5.35
N ARG A 93 10.07 8.74 -4.81
CA ARG A 93 8.71 8.29 -5.18
C ARG A 93 7.66 9.25 -4.62
N TRP A 94 6.44 9.16 -5.12
CA TRP A 94 5.31 9.95 -4.62
C TRP A 94 3.97 9.21 -4.78
N ALA A 95 2.96 9.56 -3.98
CA ALA A 95 1.61 8.98 -4.06
C ALA A 95 0.57 10.07 -3.78
N TYR A 96 -0.60 10.00 -4.40
CA TYR A 96 -1.69 10.92 -4.06
C TYR A 96 -2.24 10.61 -2.67
N ILE A 97 -2.56 11.65 -1.90
CA ILE A 97 -3.15 11.47 -0.57
C ILE A 97 -4.47 10.68 -0.66
N GLU A 98 -5.31 10.96 -1.67
CA GLU A 98 -6.60 10.28 -1.84
C GLU A 98 -6.47 8.76 -2.10
N ASP A 99 -5.37 8.31 -2.71
CA ASP A 99 -5.13 6.89 -3.01
C ASP A 99 -4.61 6.13 -1.76
N LEU A 100 -4.04 6.86 -0.79
CA LEU A 100 -3.58 6.33 0.49
C LEU A 100 -4.72 6.15 1.50
N LEU A 101 -5.81 6.90 1.35
CA LEU A 101 -6.96 6.83 2.26
C LEU A 101 -7.79 5.55 2.00
N PRO A 102 -8.38 4.96 3.05
CA PRO A 102 -9.38 3.89 2.89
C PRO A 102 -10.64 4.43 2.20
N GLU A 103 -11.35 3.55 1.48
CA GLU A 103 -12.53 3.93 0.67
C GLU A 103 -13.69 4.50 1.50
N ASP A 104 -13.78 4.15 2.80
CA ASP A 104 -14.85 4.60 3.71
C ASP A 104 -14.84 6.12 4.00
N ASN A 105 -13.85 6.86 3.50
CA ASN A 105 -13.72 8.32 3.67
C ASN A 105 -14.17 9.13 2.43
N LYS A 106 -14.97 8.55 1.53
CA LYS A 106 -15.58 9.25 0.37
C LYS A 106 -17.06 9.53 0.55
#